data_AF-A0A521W6N6-F1
#
_entry.id   AF-A0A521W6N6-F1
#
_cell.length_a   1.000
_cell.length_b   1.000
_cell.length_c   1.000
_cell.angle_alpha   90.00
_cell.angle_beta   90.00
_cell.angle_gamma   90.00
#
_symmetry.space_group_name_H-M   'P 1'
#
loop_
_entity.id
_entity.type
_entity.pdbx_description
1 polymer ?
#
loop_
_entity_poly.entity_id
_entity_poly.type
_entity_poly.pdbx_seq_one_letter_code
_entity_poly.pdbx_strand_id
1 'polypeptide(L)'
;MNASTGRVSTPERLRSHHDLTDFHNGRHVSLDEWLRSRALASEGLSARTYVVCAGYTPNRVVAYYAISTAMEQRIALPKARLRRGMPEQVPLLLIGRLAIDEEAASFYQHHGFSVSPLGERIMLMPIETVRALLR
;
A
#
# COMPACT_ATOMS: atom_id res chain seq x y z
N MET A 1 20.74 22.49 12.12
CA MET A 1 19.78 22.66 11.00
C MET A 1 18.76 21.54 11.15
N ASN A 2 17.57 21.84 11.66
CA ASN A 2 16.58 20.82 12.04
C ASN A 2 16.00 20.16 10.78
N ALA A 3 16.25 18.85 10.63
CA ALA A 3 15.53 18.03 9.68
C ALA A 3 14.04 18.02 10.08
N SER A 4 13.17 18.52 9.21
CA SER A 4 11.73 18.27 9.28
C SER A 4 11.49 16.78 9.04
N THR A 5 11.61 15.99 10.11
CA THR A 5 11.55 14.53 10.10
C THR A 5 10.16 14.00 9.71
N GLY A 6 10.11 13.26 8.61
CA GLY A 6 9.28 12.05 8.48
C GLY A 6 7.75 12.19 8.52
N ARG A 7 7.17 13.36 8.23
CA ARG A 7 5.71 13.46 8.11
C ARG A 7 5.25 12.93 6.76
N VAL A 8 4.26 12.05 6.77
CA VAL A 8 3.49 11.62 5.60
C VAL A 8 2.01 11.98 5.81
N SER A 9 1.25 12.15 4.74
CA SER A 9 -0.19 12.38 4.84
C SER A 9 -0.93 11.13 5.35
N THR A 10 -2.14 11.32 5.86
CA THR A 10 -3.07 10.20 6.01
C THR A 10 -3.43 9.65 4.63
N PRO A 11 -3.65 8.33 4.47
CA PRO A 11 -4.08 7.79 3.18
C PRO A 11 -5.32 8.49 2.63
N GLU A 12 -5.24 8.96 1.39
CA GLU A 12 -6.33 9.68 0.71
C GLU A 12 -6.57 9.13 -0.69
N ARG A 13 -7.73 9.41 -1.29
CA ARG A 13 -8.05 8.91 -2.64
C ARG A 13 -7.14 9.55 -3.68
N LEU A 14 -6.66 8.75 -4.65
CA LEU A 14 -5.95 9.28 -5.80
C LEU A 14 -6.83 10.27 -6.58
N ARG A 15 -6.22 11.38 -6.98
CA ARG A 15 -6.80 12.50 -7.73
C ARG A 15 -5.75 13.10 -8.66
N SER A 16 -6.18 13.88 -9.64
CA SER A 16 -5.32 14.48 -10.66
C SER A 16 -4.26 15.45 -10.15
N HIS A 17 -4.39 15.98 -8.93
CA HIS A 17 -3.40 16.89 -8.34
C HIS A 17 -2.20 16.18 -7.71
N HIS A 18 -2.26 14.85 -7.56
CA HIS A 18 -1.16 14.07 -7.00
C HIS A 18 -0.01 14.00 -8.01
N ASP A 19 1.20 14.22 -7.52
CA ASP A 19 2.42 14.05 -8.30
C ASP A 19 2.92 12.62 -8.18
N LEU A 20 2.98 11.95 -9.34
CA LEU A 20 3.38 10.55 -9.50
C LEU A 20 4.70 10.42 -10.27
N THR A 21 5.29 11.53 -10.71
CA THR A 21 6.38 11.57 -11.70
C THR A 21 7.57 10.76 -11.22
N ASP A 22 8.01 11.06 -10.01
CA ASP A 22 9.21 10.48 -9.41
C ASP A 22 8.93 9.21 -8.59
N PHE A 23 7.70 8.69 -8.61
CA PHE A 23 7.40 7.46 -7.86
C PHE A 23 8.21 6.29 -8.42
N HIS A 24 9.05 5.69 -7.59
CA HIS A 24 9.85 4.55 -7.97
C HIS A 24 9.95 3.57 -6.81
N ASN A 25 9.36 2.38 -6.97
CA ASN A 25 9.44 1.38 -5.90
C ASN A 25 10.77 0.59 -5.93
N GLY A 26 11.50 0.56 -7.05
CA GLY A 26 12.82 -0.09 -7.16
C GLY A 26 12.83 -1.61 -7.35
N ARG A 27 11.67 -2.29 -7.42
CA ARG A 27 11.62 -3.75 -7.70
C ARG A 27 10.63 -4.16 -8.77
N HIS A 28 9.46 -3.53 -8.80
CA HIS A 28 8.37 -3.93 -9.69
C HIS A 28 7.98 -2.76 -10.59
N VAL A 29 8.69 -2.60 -11.71
CA VAL A 29 8.46 -1.51 -12.68
C VAL A 29 6.99 -1.43 -13.12
N SER A 30 6.31 -2.58 -13.26
CA SER A 30 4.89 -2.64 -13.62
C SER A 30 3.95 -1.96 -12.60
N LEU A 31 4.33 -1.88 -11.32
CA LEU A 31 3.57 -1.15 -10.30
C LEU A 31 3.74 0.36 -10.46
N ASP A 32 4.93 0.83 -10.84
CA ASP A 32 5.19 2.26 -11.06
C ASP A 32 4.50 2.75 -12.33
N GLU A 33 4.63 1.99 -13.42
CA GLU A 33 3.98 2.26 -14.69
C GLU A 33 2.46 2.29 -14.56
N TRP A 34 1.89 1.31 -13.85
CA TRP A 34 0.45 1.28 -13.64
C TRP A 34 -0.02 2.49 -12.82
N LEU A 35 0.70 2.87 -11.77
CA LEU A 35 0.37 4.06 -10.97
C LEU A 35 0.33 5.31 -11.85
N ARG A 36 1.40 5.54 -12.64
CA ARG A 36 1.55 6.73 -13.48
C ARG A 36 0.55 6.80 -14.64
N SER A 37 0.22 5.67 -15.26
CA SER A 37 -0.50 5.65 -16.55
C SER A 37 -1.93 5.12 -16.48
N ARG A 38 -2.30 4.35 -15.45
CA ARG A 38 -3.59 3.64 -15.41
C ARG A 38 -4.41 3.89 -14.15
N ALA A 39 -3.78 4.17 -13.01
CA ALA A 39 -4.47 4.24 -11.74
C ALA A 39 -5.64 5.24 -11.74
N LEU A 40 -5.39 6.48 -12.17
CA LEU A 40 -6.42 7.52 -12.20
C LEU A 40 -7.58 7.17 -13.16
N ALA A 41 -7.27 6.57 -14.31
CA ALA A 41 -8.30 6.10 -15.25
C ALA A 41 -9.11 4.91 -14.72
N SER A 42 -8.53 4.11 -13.82
CA SER A 42 -9.21 2.99 -13.18
C SER A 42 -10.11 3.38 -12.00
N GLU A 43 -9.96 4.61 -11.48
CA GLU A 43 -10.67 5.09 -10.29
C GLU A 43 -12.19 5.04 -10.45
N GLY A 44 -12.84 4.25 -9.61
CA GLY A 44 -14.29 4.11 -9.62
C GLY A 44 -14.85 3.24 -10.75
N LEU A 45 -13.99 2.70 -11.62
CA LEU A 45 -14.36 1.74 -12.65
C LEU A 45 -13.98 0.32 -12.25
N SER A 46 -12.68 0.05 -12.11
CA SER A 46 -12.15 -1.28 -11.81
C SER A 46 -11.37 -1.34 -10.51
N ALA A 47 -10.90 -0.19 -10.00
CA ALA A 47 -10.21 -0.09 -8.73
C ALA A 47 -10.53 1.23 -8.00
N ARG A 48 -10.24 1.25 -6.70
CA ARG A 48 -10.07 2.48 -5.93
C ARG A 48 -8.66 2.51 -5.37
N THR A 49 -7.94 3.58 -5.63
CA THR A 49 -6.54 3.79 -5.31
C THR A 49 -6.46 4.83 -4.21
N TYR A 50 -5.69 4.49 -3.18
CA TYR A 50 -5.38 5.36 -2.07
C TYR A 50 -3.88 5.60 -2.07
N VAL A 51 -3.50 6.85 -1.82
CA VAL A 51 -2.12 7.31 -1.85
C VAL A 51 -1.75 7.96 -0.52
N VAL A 52 -0.47 7.96 -0.23
CA VAL A 52 0.15 8.67 0.88
C VAL A 52 1.19 9.61 0.29
N CYS A 53 1.17 10.86 0.73
CA CYS A 53 2.05 11.92 0.22
C CYS A 53 3.16 12.26 1.23
N ALA A 54 4.30 12.71 0.71
CA ALA A 54 5.37 13.29 1.51
C ALA A 54 4.90 14.60 2.17
N GLY A 55 5.21 14.79 3.45
CA GLY A 55 4.83 16.00 4.19
C GLY A 55 5.71 17.22 3.87
N TYR A 56 6.90 17.01 3.31
CA TYR A 56 7.83 18.08 2.94
C TYR A 56 7.67 18.54 1.48
N THR A 57 7.07 17.71 0.63
CA THR A 57 6.74 18.03 -0.77
C THR A 57 5.26 17.70 -0.98
N PRO A 58 4.35 18.69 -0.86
CA PRO A 58 2.93 18.47 -1.03
C PRO A 58 2.61 17.73 -2.34
N ASN A 59 1.62 16.85 -2.30
CA ASN A 59 1.16 16.03 -3.42
C ASN A 59 2.14 14.97 -3.97
N ARG A 60 3.43 14.97 -3.57
CA ARG A 60 4.37 13.91 -3.99
C ARG A 60 3.97 12.60 -3.33
N VAL A 61 3.52 11.64 -4.14
CA VAL A 61 3.13 10.31 -3.65
C VAL A 61 4.37 9.49 -3.28
N VAL A 62 4.34 8.87 -2.10
CA VAL A 62 5.41 8.00 -1.57
C VAL A 62 4.94 6.59 -1.24
N ALA A 63 3.63 6.33 -1.25
CA ALA A 63 3.07 4.99 -1.21
C ALA A 63 1.67 4.97 -1.80
N TYR A 64 1.23 3.82 -2.28
CA TYR A 64 -0.14 3.62 -2.72
C TYR A 64 -0.62 2.18 -2.54
N TYR A 65 -1.93 2.00 -2.46
CA TYR A 65 -2.58 0.71 -2.65
C TYR A 65 -3.86 0.86 -3.46
N ALA A 66 -4.21 -0.18 -4.22
CA ALA A 66 -5.43 -0.23 -5.01
C ALA A 66 -6.28 -1.44 -4.61
N ILE A 67 -7.56 -1.18 -4.34
CA ILE A 67 -8.56 -2.18 -3.99
C ILE A 67 -9.61 -2.35 -5.09
N SER A 68 -10.07 -3.58 -5.29
CA SER A 68 -11.14 -3.94 -6.21
C SER A 68 -12.09 -4.92 -5.54
N THR A 69 -13.36 -4.88 -5.93
CA THR A 69 -14.31 -5.94 -5.55
C THR A 69 -13.96 -7.22 -6.30
N ALA A 70 -13.97 -8.34 -5.58
CA ALA A 70 -13.73 -9.66 -6.15
C ALA A 70 -14.75 -10.66 -5.63
N MET A 71 -14.86 -11.79 -6.31
CA MET A 71 -15.67 -12.93 -5.88
C MET A 71 -14.85 -14.18 -6.08
N GLU A 72 -14.92 -15.09 -5.12
CA GLU A 72 -14.23 -16.38 -5.19
C GLU A 72 -15.21 -17.51 -4.91
N GLN A 73 -15.00 -18.66 -5.55
CA GLN A 73 -15.80 -19.83 -5.25
C GLN A 73 -15.50 -20.30 -3.83
N ARG A 74 -16.53 -20.56 -3.02
CA ARG A 74 -16.38 -21.04 -1.64
C ARG A 74 -15.47 -22.25 -1.57
N ILE A 75 -15.55 -23.15 -2.54
CA ILE A 75 -14.72 -24.36 -2.58
C ILE A 75 -13.23 -24.07 -2.74
N ALA A 76 -12.86 -22.94 -3.38
CA ALA A 76 -11.48 -22.53 -3.61
C ALA A 76 -10.81 -21.91 -2.36
N LEU A 77 -11.58 -21.58 -1.31
CA LEU A 77 -11.00 -21.06 -0.08
C LEU A 77 -10.13 -22.13 0.62
N PRO A 78 -8.92 -21.77 1.09
CA PRO A 78 -7.89 -22.74 1.48
C PRO A 78 -8.19 -23.48 2.79
N LYS A 79 -9.08 -22.96 3.64
CA LYS A 79 -9.38 -23.51 4.97
C LYS A 79 -10.86 -23.76 5.15
N ALA A 80 -11.22 -24.94 5.67
CA ALA A 80 -12.62 -25.31 5.93
C ALA A 80 -13.36 -24.29 6.83
N ARG A 81 -12.66 -23.69 7.80
CA ARG A 81 -13.24 -22.64 8.67
C ARG A 81 -13.66 -21.39 7.89
N LEU A 82 -12.91 -21.01 6.84
CA LEU A 82 -13.26 -19.85 6.00
C LEU A 82 -14.48 -20.13 5.10
N ARG A 83 -14.80 -21.40 4.85
CA ARG A 83 -15.95 -21.82 4.03
C ARG A 83 -17.25 -21.90 4.82
N ARG A 84 -17.15 -22.15 6.13
CA ARG A 84 -18.31 -22.40 6.99
C ARG A 84 -19.18 -21.14 7.09
N GLY A 85 -20.47 -21.27 6.77
CA GLY A 85 -21.42 -20.17 6.82
C GLY A 85 -21.31 -19.16 5.69
N MET A 86 -20.43 -19.38 4.70
CA MET A 86 -20.30 -18.50 3.55
C MET A 86 -21.22 -18.92 2.39
N PRO A 87 -21.71 -17.97 1.57
CA PRO A 87 -22.42 -18.27 0.31
C PRO A 87 -21.54 -19.03 -0.69
N GLU A 88 -22.13 -19.53 -1.77
CA GLU A 88 -21.38 -20.28 -2.80
C GLU A 88 -20.33 -19.41 -3.49
N GLN A 89 -20.70 -18.17 -3.81
CA GLN A 89 -19.76 -17.12 -4.23
C GLN A 89 -19.46 -16.19 -3.06
N VAL A 90 -18.21 -16.18 -2.61
CA VAL A 90 -17.78 -15.40 -1.45
C VAL A 90 -17.32 -14.03 -1.94
N PRO A 91 -17.96 -12.94 -1.49
CA PRO A 91 -17.51 -11.59 -1.83
C PRO A 91 -16.22 -11.27 -1.09
N LEU A 92 -15.26 -10.68 -1.81
CA LEU A 92 -13.94 -10.32 -1.31
C LEU A 92 -13.60 -8.87 -1.68
N LEU A 93 -12.69 -8.29 -0.91
CA LEU A 93 -11.96 -7.10 -1.32
C LEU A 93 -10.52 -7.50 -1.67
N LEU A 94 -10.15 -7.31 -2.93
CA LEU A 94 -8.82 -7.63 -3.43
C LEU A 94 -7.93 -6.40 -3.30
N ILE A 95 -6.81 -6.52 -2.58
CA ILE A 95 -5.70 -5.58 -2.70
C ILE A 95 -4.90 -6.01 -3.92
N GLY A 96 -5.20 -5.42 -5.07
CA GLY A 96 -4.60 -5.84 -6.35
C GLY A 96 -3.19 -5.28 -6.55
N ARG A 97 -2.91 -4.11 -5.95
CA ARG A 97 -1.61 -3.44 -6.06
C ARG A 97 -1.29 -2.73 -4.74
N LEU A 98 -0.03 -2.79 -4.35
CA LEU A 98 0.52 -2.12 -3.18
C LEU A 98 1.99 -1.85 -3.45
N ALA A 99 2.40 -0.60 -3.31
CA ALA A 99 3.80 -0.23 -3.41
C ALA A 99 4.14 0.94 -2.47
N ILE A 100 5.41 0.97 -2.06
CA ILE A 100 6.04 2.06 -1.36
C ILE A 100 7.25 2.50 -2.20
N ASP A 101 7.46 3.80 -2.28
CA ASP A 101 8.63 4.40 -2.91
C ASP A 101 9.92 3.94 -2.22
N GLU A 102 11.00 3.81 -2.98
CA GLU A 102 12.27 3.27 -2.49
C GLU A 102 12.93 4.14 -1.41
N GLU A 103 12.83 5.47 -1.53
CA GLU A 103 13.34 6.42 -0.54
C GLU A 103 12.56 6.25 0.78
N ALA A 104 11.23 6.18 0.67
CA ALA A 104 10.35 5.97 1.82
C ALA A 104 10.57 4.60 2.47
N ALA A 105 10.71 3.53 1.69
CA ALA A 105 10.98 2.19 2.20
C ALA A 105 12.29 2.14 3.00
N SER A 106 13.35 2.76 2.47
CA SER A 106 14.67 2.85 3.11
C SER A 106 14.59 3.62 4.43
N PHE A 107 13.83 4.73 4.45
CA PHE A 107 13.58 5.49 5.68
C PHE A 107 12.94 4.62 6.77
N TYR A 108 11.86 3.88 6.47
CA TYR A 108 11.19 3.06 7.48
C TYR A 108 12.06 1.89 7.95
N GLN A 109 12.83 1.27 7.06
CA GLN A 109 13.78 0.22 7.43
C GLN A 109 14.84 0.71 8.41
N HIS A 110 15.38 1.91 8.19
CA HIS A 110 16.29 2.55 9.13
C HIS A 110 15.64 2.78 10.52
N HIS A 111 14.33 3.01 10.56
CA HIS A 111 13.57 3.21 11.80
C HIS A 111 13.02 1.91 12.41
N GLY A 112 13.58 0.75 12.04
CA GLY A 112 13.27 -0.54 12.67
C GLY A 112 11.99 -1.21 12.18
N PHE A 113 11.38 -0.70 11.11
CA PHE A 113 10.39 -1.47 10.37
C PHE A 113 11.09 -2.55 9.56
N SER A 114 10.49 -3.73 9.51
CA SER A 114 10.93 -4.83 8.65
C SER A 114 9.90 -5.15 7.59
N VAL A 115 10.36 -5.78 6.51
CA VAL A 115 9.47 -6.31 5.48
C VAL A 115 8.60 -7.40 6.10
N SER A 116 7.30 -7.30 5.86
CA SER A 116 6.33 -8.24 6.37
C SER A 116 6.38 -9.57 5.60
N PRO A 117 6.20 -10.71 6.30
CA PRO A 117 5.95 -12.00 5.65
C PRO A 117 4.70 -11.99 4.75
N LEU A 118 3.80 -11.02 4.92
CA LEU A 118 2.58 -10.87 4.12
C LEU A 118 2.85 -10.25 2.74
N GLY A 119 4.06 -9.76 2.48
CA GLY A 119 4.47 -9.24 1.18
C GLY A 119 5.64 -8.27 1.27
N GLU A 120 6.44 -8.20 0.19
CA GLU A 120 7.71 -7.45 0.14
C GLU A 120 7.58 -5.94 0.39
N ARG A 121 6.36 -5.39 0.31
CA ARG A 121 6.06 -3.95 0.44
C ARG A 121 5.09 -3.62 1.56
N ILE A 122 4.79 -4.59 2.42
CA ILE A 122 4.10 -4.34 3.68
C ILE A 122 5.19 -4.18 4.72
N MET A 123 5.26 -3.02 5.37
CA MET A 123 6.18 -2.82 6.48
C MET A 123 5.47 -3.17 7.79
N LEU A 124 6.14 -3.90 8.68
CA LEU A 124 5.70 -4.11 10.06
C LEU A 124 6.75 -3.61 11.03
N MET A 125 6.34 -3.09 12.17
CA MET A 125 7.23 -2.84 13.28
C MET A 125 7.03 -3.98 14.29
N PRO A 126 8.06 -4.81 14.55
CA PRO A 126 7.97 -5.85 15.58
C PRO A 126 7.65 -5.22 16.94
N ILE A 127 6.87 -5.93 17.76
CA ILE A 127 6.45 -5.39 19.06
C ILE A 127 7.64 -5.19 20.00
N GLU A 128 8.69 -5.97 19.83
CA GLU A 128 9.97 -5.84 20.52
C GLU A 128 10.63 -4.48 20.22
N THR A 129 10.58 -4.03 18.96
CA THR A 129 11.08 -2.72 18.53
C THR A 129 10.25 -1.59 19.12
N VAL A 130 8.91 -1.70 19.10
CA VAL A 130 8.01 -0.71 19.73
C VAL A 130 8.32 -0.58 21.22
N ARG A 131 8.52 -1.71 21.92
CA ARG A 131 8.84 -1.73 23.35
C ARG A 131 10.19 -1.09 23.68
N ALA A 132 11.14 -1.08 22.75
CA ALA A 132 12.43 -0.42 22.93
C ALA A 132 12.34 1.11 22.75
N LEU A 133 11.41 1.58 21.91
CA LEU A 133 11.18 3.02 21.64
C LEU A 133 10.35 3.73 22.72
N LEU A 134 9.60 2.98 23.54
CA LEU A 134 8.74 3.52 24.61
C LEU A 134 9.43 3.56 26.00
N ARG A 135 10.76 3.41 26.04
CA ARG A 135 11.57 3.47 27.27
C ARG A 135 12.25 4.81 27.44
#